data_AF-A0A4R1K756-F1
#
_entry.id   AF-A0A4R1K756-F1
#
_cell.length_a   1.000
_cell.length_b   1.000
_cell.length_c   1.000
_cell.angle_alpha   90.00
_cell.angle_beta   90.00
_cell.angle_gamma   90.00
#
_symmetry.space_group_name_H-M   'P 1'
#
loop_
_entity.id
_entity.type
_entity.pdbx_description
1 polymer ?
#
loop_
_entity_poly.entity_id
_entity_poly.type
_entity_poly.pdbx_seq_one_letter_code
_entity_poly.pdbx_strand_id
1 'polypeptide(L)'
;MARPTAEKWKQLRQDYEDGLYDLSELAEHYGVDFDSVRRQSSAQRWKRPETDRTVRRLKAHRVQMLQAICTSTMEGLKKADDLLAECDSLRDVELHSKTVKNYRDICLGKVTEEMFDSSKRSALIEFQAELENLSEADVDEVFDNA
;
A
#
# COMPACT_ATOMS: atom_id res chain seq x y z
N MET A 1 2.20 13.57 -25.05
CA MET A 1 1.85 13.33 -23.63
C MET A 1 0.62 14.15 -23.27
N ALA A 2 -0.34 13.58 -22.54
CA ALA A 2 -1.56 14.29 -22.16
C ALA A 2 -1.28 15.30 -21.03
N ARG A 3 -1.95 16.47 -21.07
CA ARG A 3 -1.86 17.45 -19.99
C ARG A 3 -2.48 16.86 -18.71
N PRO A 4 -1.80 16.88 -17.55
CA PRO A 4 -2.38 16.38 -16.31
C PRO A 4 -3.57 17.23 -15.88
N THR A 5 -4.63 16.57 -15.40
CA THR A 5 -5.79 17.24 -14.80
C THR A 5 -5.42 17.85 -13.44
N ALA A 6 -6.28 18.74 -12.91
CA ALA A 6 -6.07 19.34 -11.60
C ALA A 6 -5.99 18.28 -10.48
N GLU A 7 -6.85 17.26 -10.54
CA GLU A 7 -6.85 16.15 -9.58
C GLU A 7 -5.53 15.37 -9.64
N LYS A 8 -5.00 15.14 -10.85
CA LYS A 8 -3.72 14.46 -11.05
C LYS A 8 -2.56 15.27 -10.46
N TRP A 9 -2.57 16.59 -10.60
CA TRP A 9 -1.57 17.46 -9.97
C TRP A 9 -1.66 17.48 -8.44
N LYS A 10 -2.88 17.43 -7.89
CA LYS A 10 -3.10 17.34 -6.45
C LYS A 10 -2.51 16.05 -5.89
N GLN A 11 -2.74 14.94 -6.57
CA GLN A 11 -2.22 13.63 -6.17
C GLN A 11 -0.69 13.53 -6.32
N LEU A 12 -0.14 14.06 -7.42
CA LEU A 12 1.31 14.20 -7.59
C LEU A 12 1.98 14.99 -6.46
N ARG A 13 1.35 16.09 -6.05
CA ARG A 13 1.83 16.91 -4.94
C ARG A 13 1.78 16.13 -3.63
N GLN A 14 0.64 15.52 -3.35
CA GLN A 14 0.45 14.72 -2.13
C GLN A 14 1.51 13.63 -2.03
N ASP A 15 1.72 12.84 -3.08
CA ASP A 15 2.73 11.79 -3.09
C ASP A 15 4.16 12.32 -2.91
N TYR A 16 4.46 13.50 -3.45
CA TYR A 16 5.75 14.17 -3.25
C TYR A 16 5.94 14.63 -1.80
N GLU A 17 4.92 15.28 -1.24
CA GLU A 17 4.92 15.84 0.11
C GLU A 17 4.77 14.75 1.19
N ASP A 18 4.24 13.58 0.85
CA ASP A 18 4.25 12.37 1.68
C ASP A 18 5.59 11.61 1.57
N GLY A 19 6.43 12.03 0.62
CA GLY A 19 7.76 11.46 0.39
C GLY A 19 7.75 10.09 -0.30
N LEU A 20 6.61 9.67 -0.87
CA LEU A 20 6.46 8.38 -1.56
C LEU A 20 7.33 8.29 -2.81
N TYR A 21 7.45 9.39 -3.54
CA TYR A 21 8.22 9.49 -4.78
C TYR A 21 9.08 10.76 -4.80
N ASP A 22 10.20 10.73 -5.51
CA ASP A 22 10.90 11.94 -5.95
C ASP A 22 10.32 12.51 -7.25
N LEU A 23 10.81 13.67 -7.71
CA LEU A 23 10.26 14.32 -8.90
C LEU A 23 10.43 13.49 -10.18
N SER A 24 11.48 12.65 -10.27
CA SER A 24 11.73 11.78 -11.41
C SER A 24 10.79 10.57 -11.37
N GLU A 25 10.67 9.95 -10.21
CA GLU A 25 9.75 8.83 -9.97
C GLU A 25 8.29 9.25 -10.21
N LEU A 26 7.91 10.47 -9.82
CA LEU A 26 6.59 11.03 -10.11
C LEU A 26 6.32 11.19 -11.61
N ALA A 27 7.31 11.69 -12.35
CA ALA A 27 7.21 11.88 -13.79
C ALA A 27 6.96 10.54 -14.51
N GLU A 28 7.72 9.51 -14.14
CA GLU A 28 7.56 8.15 -14.66
C GLU A 28 6.22 7.53 -14.24
N HIS A 29 5.93 7.50 -12.94
CA HIS A 29 4.76 6.85 -12.36
C HIS A 29 3.45 7.44 -12.91
N TYR A 30 3.39 8.76 -13.08
CA TYR A 30 2.20 9.44 -13.58
C TYR A 30 2.23 9.67 -15.10
N GLY A 31 3.28 9.28 -15.82
CA GLY A 31 3.42 9.51 -17.25
C GLY A 31 3.37 11.01 -17.62
N VAL A 32 4.01 11.84 -16.81
CA VAL A 32 4.10 13.29 -16.98
C VAL A 32 5.54 13.67 -17.29
N ASP A 33 5.71 14.66 -18.15
CA ASP A 33 7.03 15.22 -18.46
C ASP A 33 7.73 15.78 -17.21
N PHE A 34 8.99 15.40 -16.99
CA PHE A 34 9.75 15.77 -15.79
C PHE A 34 9.92 17.29 -15.64
N ASP A 35 10.21 18.00 -16.74
CA ASP A 35 10.37 19.46 -16.71
C ASP A 35 9.07 20.17 -16.34
N SER A 36 7.94 19.56 -16.65
CA SER A 36 6.62 20.05 -16.24
C SER A 36 6.40 19.86 -14.73
N VAL A 37 6.75 18.69 -14.18
CA VAL A 37 6.68 18.41 -12.74
C VAL A 37 7.62 19.35 -11.96
N ARG A 38 8.86 19.53 -12.43
CA ARG A 38 9.86 20.41 -11.81
C ARG A 38 9.42 21.87 -11.77
N ARG A 39 8.86 22.39 -12.88
CA ARG A 39 8.33 23.77 -12.92
C ARG A 39 7.16 23.94 -11.97
N GLN A 40 6.24 22.98 -11.94
CA GLN A 40 5.06 23.04 -11.08
C GLN A 40 5.43 22.97 -9.60
N SER A 41 6.33 22.06 -9.22
CA SER A 41 6.78 21.92 -7.83
C SER A 41 7.50 23.16 -7.33
N SER A 42 8.31 23.80 -8.19
CA SER A 42 8.98 25.06 -7.88
C SER A 42 7.99 26.22 -7.73
N ALA A 43 7.02 26.33 -8.65
CA ALA A 43 6.01 27.39 -8.62
C ALA A 43 5.10 27.31 -7.39
N GLN A 44 4.76 26.09 -6.96
CA GLN A 44 3.89 25.84 -5.81
C GLN A 44 4.66 25.60 -4.50
N ARG A 45 6.00 25.62 -4.54
CA ARG A 45 6.89 25.39 -3.39
C ARG A 45 6.56 24.10 -2.64
N TRP A 46 6.46 23.00 -3.37
CA TRP A 46 6.20 21.70 -2.75
C TRP A 46 7.31 21.36 -1.74
N LYS A 47 6.92 20.90 -0.55
CA LYS A 47 7.85 20.58 0.52
C LYS A 47 7.95 19.08 0.69
N ARG A 48 9.16 18.55 0.55
CA ARG A 48 9.41 17.14 0.86
C ARG A 48 9.75 17.01 2.36
N PRO A 49 9.22 16.01 3.08
CA PRO A 49 9.60 15.76 4.47
C PRO A 49 11.09 15.45 4.53
N GLU A 50 11.81 15.86 5.56
CA GLU A 50 13.27 15.63 5.70
C GLU A 50 13.65 14.17 6.07
N THR A 51 12.78 13.20 5.74
CA THR A 51 12.96 11.80 6.13
C THR A 51 14.09 11.10 5.36
N ASP A 52 14.81 10.22 6.07
CA ASP A 52 15.88 9.35 5.55
C ASP A 52 15.41 8.62 4.27
N ARG A 53 16.22 8.71 3.22
CA ARG A 53 15.99 8.06 1.92
C ARG A 53 15.66 6.56 2.05
N THR A 54 16.19 5.91 3.09
CA THR A 54 15.98 4.49 3.41
C THR A 54 14.54 4.23 3.86
N VAL A 55 14.00 5.07 4.76
CA VAL A 55 12.63 4.96 5.26
C VAL A 55 11.62 5.17 4.13
N ARG A 56 11.91 6.08 3.19
CA ARG A 56 11.06 6.29 2.00
C ARG A 56 11.02 5.07 1.09
N ARG A 57 12.18 4.48 0.79
CA ARG A 57 12.26 3.27 -0.03
C ARG A 57 11.50 2.11 0.60
N LEU A 58 11.54 1.98 1.92
CA LEU A 58 10.75 0.99 2.68
C LEU A 58 9.24 1.25 2.58
N LYS A 59 8.79 2.49 2.77
CA LYS A 59 7.36 2.86 2.63
C LYS A 59 6.85 2.60 1.20
N ALA A 60 7.58 3.03 0.18
CA ALA A 60 7.21 2.81 -1.23
C ALA A 60 7.14 1.31 -1.57
N HIS A 61 8.13 0.53 -1.13
CA HIS A 61 8.11 -0.93 -1.30
C HIS A 61 6.91 -1.58 -0.61
N ARG A 62 6.55 -1.13 0.60
CA ARG A 62 5.37 -1.62 1.34
C ARG A 62 4.07 -1.31 0.59
N VAL A 63 3.92 -0.12 0.02
CA VAL A 63 2.75 0.24 -0.80
C VAL A 63 2.65 -0.65 -2.03
N GLN A 64 3.76 -0.88 -2.74
CA GLN A 64 3.79 -1.78 -3.90
C GLN A 64 3.40 -3.22 -3.53
N MET A 65 3.90 -3.74 -2.41
CA MET A 65 3.51 -5.05 -1.92
C MET A 65 2.02 -5.14 -1.61
N LEU A 66 1.46 -4.14 -0.91
CA LEU A 66 0.03 -4.10 -0.59
C LEU A 66 -0.82 -4.04 -1.86
N GLN A 67 -0.42 -3.23 -2.84
CA GLN A 67 -1.11 -3.13 -4.12
C GLN A 67 -1.10 -4.46 -4.89
N ALA A 68 0.04 -5.17 -4.90
CA ALA A 68 0.15 -6.49 -5.53
C ALA A 68 -0.76 -7.54 -4.85
N ILE A 69 -0.81 -7.54 -3.51
CA ILE A 69 -1.69 -8.42 -2.73
C ILE A 69 -3.16 -8.12 -3.04
N CYS A 70 -3.57 -6.85 -3.02
CA CYS A 70 -4.94 -6.44 -3.33
C CYS A 70 -5.33 -6.83 -4.76
N THR A 71 -4.47 -6.59 -5.74
CA THR A 71 -4.74 -6.93 -7.15
C THR A 71 -4.92 -8.43 -7.32
N SER A 72 -3.97 -9.23 -6.81
CA SER A 72 -4.04 -10.70 -6.86
C SER A 72 -5.29 -11.25 -6.17
N THR A 73 -5.68 -10.65 -5.04
CA THR A 73 -6.88 -11.03 -4.28
C THR A 73 -8.15 -10.74 -5.06
N MET A 74 -8.28 -9.54 -5.63
CA MET A 74 -9.44 -9.15 -6.42
C MET A 74 -9.58 -10.01 -7.69
N GLU A 75 -8.48 -10.33 -8.35
CA GLU A 75 -8.48 -11.25 -9.50
C GLU A 75 -8.91 -12.68 -9.11
N GLY A 76 -8.45 -13.18 -7.96
CA GLY A 76 -8.84 -14.48 -7.43
C GLY A 76 -10.33 -14.55 -7.08
N LEU A 77 -10.86 -13.50 -6.44
CA LEU A 77 -12.28 -13.37 -6.13
C LEU A 77 -13.13 -13.30 -7.41
N LYS A 78 -12.70 -12.50 -8.39
CA LYS A 78 -13.39 -12.41 -9.68
C LYS A 78 -13.47 -13.78 -10.38
N LYS A 79 -12.36 -14.52 -10.44
CA LYS A 79 -12.36 -15.88 -11.01
C LYS A 79 -13.29 -16.83 -10.26
N ALA A 80 -13.38 -16.70 -8.94
CA ALA A 80 -14.33 -17.50 -8.17
C ALA A 80 -15.77 -17.14 -8.55
N ASP A 81 -16.11 -15.86 -8.62
CA ASP A 81 -17.44 -15.39 -9.00
C ASP A 81 -17.82 -15.82 -10.43
N ASP A 82 -16.88 -15.77 -11.37
CA ASP A 82 -17.06 -16.28 -12.74
C ASP A 82 -17.38 -17.80 -12.72
N LEU A 83 -16.68 -18.59 -11.90
CA LEU A 83 -16.96 -20.03 -11.73
C LEU A 83 -18.33 -20.30 -11.11
N LEU A 84 -18.84 -19.42 -10.23
CA LEU A 84 -20.21 -19.51 -9.73
C LEU A 84 -21.25 -19.14 -10.78
N ALA A 85 -20.97 -18.16 -11.63
CA ALA A 85 -21.90 -17.74 -12.67
C ALA A 85 -22.17 -18.85 -13.68
N GLU A 86 -21.20 -19.74 -13.89
CA GLU A 86 -21.27 -20.90 -14.80
C GLU A 86 -21.50 -22.23 -14.05
N CYS A 87 -21.88 -22.19 -12.78
CA CYS A 87 -21.98 -23.37 -11.91
C CYS A 87 -23.20 -24.24 -12.23
N ASP A 88 -22.96 -25.50 -12.59
CA ASP A 88 -23.97 -26.56 -12.71
C ASP A 88 -23.90 -27.60 -11.57
N SER A 89 -22.98 -27.45 -10.60
CA SER A 89 -22.73 -28.45 -9.57
C SER A 89 -22.45 -27.88 -8.17
N LEU A 90 -22.92 -28.59 -7.13
CA LEU A 90 -22.66 -28.25 -5.72
C LEU A 90 -21.16 -28.14 -5.39
N ARG A 91 -20.30 -28.84 -6.13
CA ARG A 91 -18.84 -28.80 -5.96
C ARG A 91 -18.26 -27.42 -6.31
N ASP A 92 -18.82 -26.75 -7.30
CA ASP A 92 -18.35 -25.44 -7.74
C ASP A 92 -18.74 -24.36 -6.72
N VAL A 93 -19.91 -24.52 -6.09
CA VAL A 93 -20.35 -23.70 -4.94
C VAL A 93 -19.41 -23.89 -3.73
N GLU A 94 -19.02 -25.12 -3.40
CA GLU A 94 -18.06 -25.38 -2.33
C GLU A 94 -16.67 -24.79 -2.61
N LEU A 95 -16.20 -24.89 -3.85
CA LEU A 95 -14.92 -24.34 -4.27
C LEU A 95 -14.90 -22.81 -4.22
N HIS A 96 -15.98 -22.17 -4.66
CA HIS A 96 -16.17 -20.72 -4.51
C HIS A 96 -16.12 -20.31 -3.05
N SER A 97 -16.94 -20.95 -2.21
CA SER A 97 -17.07 -20.60 -0.79
C SER A 97 -15.73 -20.71 -0.05
N LYS A 98 -14.92 -21.74 -0.36
CA LYS A 98 -13.55 -21.87 0.15
C LYS A 98 -12.61 -20.78 -0.35
N THR A 99 -12.69 -20.45 -1.65
CA THR A 99 -11.86 -19.42 -2.27
C THR A 99 -12.14 -18.03 -1.68
N VAL A 100 -13.42 -17.65 -1.58
CA VAL A 100 -13.83 -16.38 -0.96
C VAL A 100 -13.41 -16.31 0.50
N LYS A 101 -13.57 -17.41 1.26
CA LYS A 101 -13.10 -17.47 2.65
C LYS A 101 -11.60 -17.24 2.77
N ASN A 102 -10.78 -17.93 1.96
CA ASN A 102 -9.32 -17.77 1.98
C ASN A 102 -8.89 -16.33 1.68
N TYR A 103 -9.45 -15.70 0.65
CA TYR A 103 -9.09 -14.33 0.29
C TYR A 103 -9.59 -13.31 1.32
N ARG A 104 -10.77 -13.53 1.90
CA ARG A 104 -11.26 -12.73 3.02
C ARG A 104 -10.35 -12.85 4.25
N ASP A 105 -9.82 -14.04 4.53
CA ASP A 105 -8.91 -14.28 5.65
C ASP A 105 -7.53 -13.61 5.43
N ILE A 106 -7.04 -13.57 4.19
CA ILE A 106 -5.83 -12.82 3.79
C ILE A 106 -6.05 -11.30 3.94
N CYS A 107 -7.20 -10.78 3.51
CA CYS A 107 -7.50 -9.35 3.58
C CYS A 107 -7.83 -8.85 4.99
N LEU A 108 -8.55 -9.64 5.79
CA LEU A 108 -8.94 -9.27 7.15
C LEU A 108 -7.89 -9.64 8.19
N GLY A 109 -6.81 -10.31 7.79
CA GLY A 109 -5.76 -10.77 8.69
C GLY A 109 -6.37 -11.62 9.80
N LYS A 110 -6.76 -12.87 9.51
CA LYS A 110 -7.11 -13.78 10.60
C LYS A 110 -5.95 -13.82 11.59
N VAL A 111 -6.32 -13.35 12.78
CA VAL A 111 -5.60 -13.19 14.04
C VAL A 111 -4.28 -13.95 14.08
N THR A 112 -3.24 -13.16 14.32
CA THR A 112 -1.82 -13.44 14.55
C THR A 112 -1.47 -14.72 15.34
N GLU A 113 -2.40 -15.41 15.97
CA GLU A 113 -2.12 -16.58 16.82
C GLU A 113 -1.52 -17.78 16.06
N GLU A 114 -1.86 -17.99 14.78
CA GLU A 114 -1.29 -19.10 13.99
C GLU A 114 -0.01 -18.72 13.21
N MET A 115 0.38 -17.43 13.19
CA MET A 115 1.58 -16.95 12.49
C MET A 115 2.86 -16.95 13.34
N PHE A 116 2.76 -17.25 14.65
CA PHE A 116 3.90 -17.36 15.56
C PHE A 116 4.60 -18.73 15.44
N ASP A 117 5.13 -19.00 14.25
CA ASP A 117 6.17 -20.01 14.12
C ASP A 117 7.44 -19.49 14.83
N SER A 118 8.00 -20.32 15.71
CA SER A 118 9.08 -19.98 16.65
C SER A 118 10.34 -19.39 16.00
N SER A 119 10.51 -19.57 14.69
CA SER A 119 11.59 -18.97 13.89
C SER A 119 11.44 -17.46 13.64
N LYS A 120 10.25 -16.87 13.81
CA LYS A 120 10.00 -15.43 13.61
C LYS A 120 9.93 -14.63 14.92
N ARG A 121 10.06 -15.32 16.05
CA ARG A 121 9.98 -14.73 17.39
C ARG A 121 11.05 -13.65 17.62
N SER A 122 12.24 -13.80 17.05
CA SER A 122 13.31 -12.79 17.17
C SER A 122 12.96 -11.48 16.45
N ALA A 123 12.44 -11.55 15.23
CA ALA A 123 12.02 -10.36 14.47
C ALA A 123 10.82 -9.66 15.14
N LEU A 124 9.93 -10.42 15.78
CA LEU A 124 8.82 -9.89 16.56
C LEU A 124 9.26 -9.27 17.89
N ILE A 125 10.31 -9.83 18.53
CA ILE A 125 10.92 -9.24 19.73
C ILE A 125 11.64 -7.94 19.38
N GLU A 126 12.37 -7.88 18.27
CA GLU A 126 12.98 -6.64 17.77
C GLU A 126 11.93 -5.59 17.44
N PHE A 127 10.84 -5.98 16.76
CA PHE A 127 9.74 -5.08 16.45
C PHE A 127 8.99 -4.60 17.71
N GLN A 128 8.78 -5.48 18.69
CA GLN A 128 8.17 -5.12 19.96
C GLN A 128 9.09 -4.18 20.78
N ALA A 129 10.40 -4.39 20.74
CA ALA A 129 11.38 -3.48 21.35
C ALA A 129 11.42 -2.12 20.64
N GLU A 130 11.26 -2.05 19.31
CA GLU A 130 11.10 -0.77 18.61
C GLU A 130 9.80 -0.07 18.99
N LEU A 131 8.70 -0.80 19.15
CA LEU A 131 7.41 -0.24 19.58
C LEU A 131 7.44 0.26 21.03
N GLU A 132 8.13 -0.43 21.94
CA GLU A 132 8.31 0.02 23.33
C GLU A 132 9.20 1.27 23.45
N ASN A 133 9.96 1.58 22.40
CA ASN A 133 10.79 2.79 22.31
C ASN A 133 10.12 3.95 21.57
N LEU A 134 8.86 3.81 21.14
CA LEU A 134 8.11 4.92 20.58
C LEU A 134 7.88 5.98 21.67
N SER A 135 8.23 7.22 21.37
CA SER A 135 7.95 8.33 22.27
C SER A 135 6.46 8.68 22.27
N GLU A 136 5.95 9.29 23.34
CA GLU A 136 4.56 9.79 23.36
C GLU A 136 4.28 10.72 22.17
N ALA A 137 5.27 11.48 21.71
CA ALA A 137 5.15 12.33 20.53
C ALA A 137 4.92 11.53 19.23
N ASP A 138 5.54 10.35 19.09
CA ASP A 138 5.34 9.48 17.92
C ASP A 138 3.95 8.82 17.93
N VAL A 139 3.39 8.60 19.12
CA VAL A 139 2.03 8.04 19.28
C VAL A 139 0.99 9.12 18.99
N ASP A 140 1.16 10.33 19.54
CA ASP A 140 0.23 11.45 19.35
C ASP A 140 0.15 11.89 17.87
N GLU A 141 1.26 11.85 17.13
CA GLU A 141 1.28 12.20 15.69
C GLU A 141 0.44 11.24 14.83
N VAL A 142 0.26 9.98 15.27
CA VAL A 142 -0.58 8.99 14.59
C VAL A 142 -2.07 9.23 14.87
N PHE A 143 -2.43 9.65 16.08
CA PHE A 143 -3.82 9.87 16.47
C PHE A 143 -4.36 11.26 16.15
N ASP A 144 -3.51 12.27 16.04
CA ASP A 144 -3.91 13.62 15.59
C ASP A 144 -4.19 13.69 14.06
N ASN A 145 -3.87 12.63 13.31
CA ASN A 145 -4.14 12.50 11.88
C ASN A 145 -5.30 11.53 11.55
N ALA A 146 -6.11 11.14 12.54
CA ALA A 146 -7.34 10.34 12.37
C ALA A 146 -8.61 11.23 12.34
#